data_AF-A0A9P3IIS9-F1
#
_entry.id   AF-A0A9P3IIS9-F1
#
_cell.length_a   1.000
_cell.length_b   1.000
_cell.length_c   1.000
_cell.angle_alpha   90.00
_cell.angle_beta   90.00
_cell.angle_gamma   90.00
#
_symmetry.space_group_name_H-M   'P 1'
#
loop_
_entity.id
_entity.type
_entity.pdbx_description
1 polymer ?
#
loop_
_entity_poly.entity_id
_entity_poly.type
_entity_poly.pdbx_seq_one_letter_code
_entity_poly.pdbx_strand_id
1 'polypeptide(L)'
;MHGCPKELVSHVLPFKLPEDEQCQDLWAPPRVVRGFVNGFIDTFLGKDFAAVHLRRSDFASYIDTNKDSRNPAYLPVVSVAQFTVGRLRGTGVSAVYLATDASPSEIQLLERLLLELDPSSPFILVRLPTFHKGSSEYQQFPWVRSFQQSDSHESGILRAIAEKNICAAARYFIGTPRSTFSSDIFRMREERNVRSSIDTFIGQPKI
;
A
#
# COMPACT_ATOMS: atom_id res chain seq x y z
N MET A 1 -10.13 -29.83 -2.88
CA MET A 1 -11.26 -29.04 -2.38
C MET A 1 -11.09 -28.90 -0.87
N HIS A 2 -10.48 -27.82 -0.39
CA HIS A 2 -10.30 -27.57 1.05
C HIS A 2 -11.29 -26.48 1.45
N GLY A 3 -12.16 -26.80 2.41
CA GLY A 3 -13.30 -25.98 2.82
C GLY A 3 -12.89 -24.69 3.55
N CYS A 4 -13.66 -23.63 3.31
CA CYS A 4 -13.53 -22.33 3.96
C CYS A 4 -13.97 -22.41 5.45
N PRO A 5 -13.20 -21.87 6.42
CA PRO A 5 -13.61 -21.81 7.82
C PRO A 5 -14.75 -20.80 8.00
N LYS A 6 -15.96 -21.31 8.30
CA LYS A 6 -17.20 -20.52 8.37
C LYS A 6 -17.34 -19.60 9.58
N GLU A 7 -16.36 -19.53 10.49
CA GLU A 7 -16.58 -18.94 11.83
C GLU A 7 -16.06 -17.51 12.05
N LEU A 8 -15.47 -16.84 11.05
CA LEU A 8 -14.91 -15.47 11.25
C LEU A 8 -15.78 -14.31 10.74
N VAL A 9 -16.96 -14.56 10.18
CA VAL A 9 -17.72 -13.54 9.42
C VAL A 9 -18.77 -12.78 10.25
N SER A 10 -18.94 -13.06 11.55
CA SER A 10 -20.07 -12.50 12.32
C SER A 10 -19.85 -11.11 12.96
N HIS A 11 -18.64 -10.53 12.94
CA HIS A 11 -18.34 -9.37 13.79
C HIS A 11 -17.86 -8.07 13.12
N VAL A 12 -17.83 -7.96 11.79
CA VAL A 12 -17.20 -6.79 11.14
C VAL A 12 -18.08 -6.00 10.17
N LEU A 13 -19.21 -6.51 9.67
CA LEU A 13 -20.02 -5.79 8.67
C LEU A 13 -21.54 -5.95 8.91
N PRO A 14 -22.36 -4.88 8.85
CA PRO A 14 -23.80 -4.95 9.08
C PRO A 14 -24.61 -5.40 7.84
N PHE A 15 -23.96 -5.98 6.83
CA PHE A 15 -24.61 -6.40 5.60
C PHE A 15 -24.58 -7.92 5.44
N LYS A 16 -25.79 -8.52 5.38
CA LYS A 16 -25.99 -9.94 5.09
C LYS A 16 -25.74 -10.16 3.58
N LEU A 17 -24.65 -10.86 3.26
CA LEU A 17 -24.32 -11.22 1.87
C LEU A 17 -25.19 -12.41 1.40
N PRO A 18 -25.61 -12.45 0.12
CA PRO A 18 -26.40 -13.55 -0.42
C PRO A 18 -25.59 -14.85 -0.50
N GLU A 19 -26.26 -15.99 -0.28
CA GLU A 19 -25.68 -17.30 0.05
C GLU A 19 -25.01 -18.06 -1.11
N ASP A 20 -24.82 -17.42 -2.28
CA ASP A 20 -24.48 -18.13 -3.52
C ASP A 20 -23.10 -17.77 -4.14
N GLU A 21 -22.31 -16.88 -3.53
CA GLU A 21 -20.94 -16.59 -4.01
C GLU A 21 -19.92 -17.59 -3.44
N GLN A 22 -19.67 -18.67 -4.19
CA GLN A 22 -18.53 -19.58 -4.00
C GLN A 22 -17.22 -18.79 -3.81
N CYS A 23 -16.59 -18.98 -2.64
CA CYS A 23 -15.32 -18.39 -2.22
C CYS A 23 -15.11 -16.95 -2.71
N GLN A 24 -15.89 -16.01 -2.16
CA GLN A 24 -15.46 -14.60 -2.16
C GLN A 24 -14.02 -14.55 -1.64
N ASP A 25 -13.09 -14.04 -2.45
CA ASP A 25 -11.78 -13.60 -1.98
C ASP A 25 -12.06 -12.70 -0.77
N LEU A 26 -11.68 -13.13 0.43
CA LEU A 26 -11.97 -12.45 1.70
C LEU A 26 -11.46 -11.00 1.67
N TRP A 27 -10.50 -10.71 0.80
CA TRP A 27 -9.87 -9.41 0.58
C TRP A 27 -10.37 -8.69 -0.67
N ALA A 28 -11.38 -9.22 -1.36
CA ALA A 28 -11.92 -8.60 -2.57
C ALA A 28 -12.51 -7.23 -2.24
N PRO A 29 -11.97 -6.14 -2.82
CA PRO A 29 -12.52 -4.83 -2.57
C PRO A 29 -13.90 -4.68 -3.26
N PRO A 30 -14.73 -3.73 -2.78
CA PRO A 30 -15.97 -3.35 -3.47
C PRO A 30 -15.71 -3.02 -4.94
N ARG A 31 -16.71 -3.26 -5.81
CA ARG A 31 -16.55 -3.08 -7.28
C ARG A 31 -16.00 -1.70 -7.67
N VAL A 32 -16.45 -0.64 -6.99
CA VAL A 32 -15.97 0.73 -7.22
C VAL A 32 -14.47 0.88 -6.93
N VAL A 33 -13.99 0.31 -5.82
CA VAL A 33 -12.57 0.32 -5.44
C VAL A 33 -11.76 -0.54 -6.39
N ARG A 34 -12.29 -1.70 -6.81
CA ARG A 34 -11.62 -2.57 -7.79
C ARG A 34 -11.39 -1.87 -9.12
N GLY A 35 -12.41 -1.20 -9.65
CA GLY A 35 -12.30 -0.43 -10.90
C GLY A 35 -11.29 0.71 -10.79
N PHE A 36 -11.27 1.39 -9.65
CA PHE A 36 -10.29 2.41 -9.33
C PHE A 36 -8.86 1.86 -9.27
N VAL A 37 -8.63 0.79 -8.51
CA VAL A 37 -7.31 0.17 -8.34
C VAL A 37 -6.75 -0.30 -9.68
N ASN A 38 -7.55 -1.01 -10.48
CA ASN A 38 -7.11 -1.50 -11.79
C ASN A 38 -6.78 -0.33 -12.72
N GLY A 39 -7.68 0.66 -12.83
CA GLY A 39 -7.45 1.82 -13.68
C GLY A 39 -6.22 2.63 -13.26
N PHE A 40 -5.99 2.79 -11.96
CA PHE A 40 -4.82 3.48 -11.44
C PHE A 40 -3.52 2.73 -11.75
N ILE A 41 -3.48 1.40 -11.52
CA ILE A 41 -2.32 0.57 -11.83
C ILE A 41 -2.01 0.64 -13.32
N ASP A 42 -3.00 0.39 -14.18
CA ASP A 42 -2.81 0.37 -15.64
C ASP A 42 -2.34 1.72 -16.20
N THR A 43 -2.77 2.82 -15.58
CA THR A 43 -2.43 4.18 -16.04
C THR A 43 -1.06 4.64 -15.54
N PHE A 44 -0.72 4.42 -14.27
CA PHE A 44 0.41 5.09 -13.62
C PHE A 44 1.56 4.17 -13.20
N LEU A 45 1.28 2.87 -12.97
CA LEU A 45 2.25 1.96 -12.36
C LEU A 45 2.72 0.89 -13.34
N GLY A 46 1.83 0.42 -14.22
CA GLY A 46 2.07 -0.75 -15.05
C GLY A 46 2.11 -2.06 -14.24
N LYS A 47 2.51 -3.14 -14.91
CA LYS A 47 2.45 -4.51 -14.37
C LYS A 47 3.61 -4.91 -13.42
N ASP A 48 4.71 -4.16 -13.43
CA ASP A 48 5.98 -4.53 -12.77
C ASP A 48 6.44 -3.44 -11.79
N PHE A 49 5.51 -2.91 -10.98
CA PHE A 49 5.81 -1.91 -9.96
C PHE A 49 6.14 -2.54 -8.60
N ALA A 50 6.87 -1.82 -7.77
CA ALA A 50 7.01 -2.12 -6.34
C ALA A 50 6.11 -1.21 -5.52
N ALA A 51 5.74 -1.65 -4.32
CA ALA A 51 5.00 -0.82 -3.37
C ALA A 51 5.76 -0.69 -2.04
N VAL A 52 5.76 0.51 -1.49
CA VAL A 52 6.32 0.84 -0.18
C VAL A 52 5.21 1.40 0.68
N HIS A 53 5.02 0.83 1.87
CA HIS A 53 4.18 1.43 2.91
C HIS A 53 5.06 2.05 4.00
N LEU A 54 5.04 3.37 4.10
CA LEU A 54 5.80 4.15 5.08
C LEU A 54 4.83 4.78 6.10
N ARG A 55 4.74 4.19 7.29
CA ARG A 55 3.88 4.69 8.38
C ARG A 55 4.65 5.72 9.24
N ARG A 56 4.11 6.94 9.34
CA ARG A 56 4.70 8.11 10.01
C ARG A 56 3.69 8.72 11.00
N SER A 57 3.48 10.05 10.96
CA SER A 57 2.51 10.77 11.79
C SER A 57 2.54 10.34 13.28
N ASP A 58 1.40 9.96 13.86
CA ASP A 58 1.21 9.50 15.24
C ASP A 58 1.99 8.22 15.59
N PHE A 59 2.53 7.50 14.60
CA PHE A 59 3.26 6.26 14.81
C PHE A 59 4.56 6.44 15.61
N ALA A 60 5.23 7.59 15.47
CA ALA A 60 6.45 7.89 16.24
C ALA A 60 6.17 7.80 17.75
N SER A 61 5.08 8.42 18.19
CA SER A 61 4.64 8.44 19.59
C SER A 61 4.19 7.05 20.07
N TYR A 62 3.50 6.30 19.20
CA TYR A 62 3.08 4.92 19.51
C TYR A 62 4.27 3.95 19.67
N ILE A 63 5.34 4.11 18.90
CA ILE A 63 6.52 3.26 19.01
C ILE A 63 7.39 3.66 20.20
N ASP A 64 7.53 4.96 20.49
CA ASP A 64 8.30 5.44 21.66
C ASP A 64 7.71 4.96 23.00
N THR A 65 6.39 4.84 23.09
CA THR A 65 5.73 4.24 24.26
C THR A 65 5.98 2.74 24.41
N ASN A 66 6.39 2.04 23.35
CA ASN A 66 6.59 0.59 23.30
C ASN A 66 8.04 0.20 23.00
N LYS A 67 8.97 0.73 23.81
CA LYS A 67 10.44 0.62 23.72
C LYS A 67 10.97 -0.82 23.63
N ASP A 68 10.88 -1.46 22.46
CA ASP A 68 11.81 -2.53 22.08
C ASP A 68 12.90 -1.93 21.19
N SER A 69 14.06 -1.68 21.78
CA SER A 69 15.22 -1.04 21.16
C SER A 69 15.94 -1.93 20.14
N ARG A 70 15.57 -3.21 20.02
CA ARG A 70 16.25 -4.18 19.15
C ARG A 70 15.81 -4.13 17.69
N ASN A 71 14.67 -3.51 17.39
CA ASN A 71 14.22 -3.29 16.02
C ASN A 71 13.37 -2.01 15.95
N PRO A 72 13.99 -0.84 15.68
CA PRO A 72 13.25 0.42 15.66
C PRO A 72 12.22 0.39 14.54
N ALA A 73 10.95 0.34 14.92
CA ALA A 73 9.87 0.32 13.94
C ALA A 73 9.70 1.67 13.21
N TYR A 74 10.26 2.74 13.79
CA TYR A 74 10.29 4.08 13.21
C TYR A 74 11.74 4.42 12.82
N LEU A 75 12.05 4.36 11.52
CA LEU A 75 13.38 4.67 10.99
C LEU A 75 13.44 6.09 10.41
N PRO A 76 14.61 6.77 10.45
CA PRO A 76 14.80 8.03 9.74
C PRO A 76 14.54 7.90 8.23
N VAL A 77 14.06 8.97 7.58
CA VAL A 77 13.77 8.97 6.13
C VAL A 77 14.99 8.55 5.30
N VAL A 78 16.19 8.94 5.71
CA VAL A 78 17.46 8.54 5.07
C VAL A 78 17.65 7.03 5.09
N SER A 79 17.43 6.39 6.24
CA SER A 79 17.55 4.93 6.38
C SER A 79 16.49 4.20 5.55
N VAL A 80 15.26 4.74 5.49
CA VAL A 80 14.19 4.19 4.63
C VAL A 80 14.58 4.26 3.16
N ALA A 81 15.15 5.37 2.70
CA ALA A 81 15.59 5.56 1.31
C ALA A 81 16.71 4.56 0.94
N GLN A 82 17.74 4.47 1.77
CA GLN A 82 18.87 3.53 1.59
C GLN A 82 18.37 2.08 1.55
N PHE A 83 17.47 1.72 2.46
CA PHE A 83 16.88 0.39 2.50
C PHE A 83 16.09 0.08 1.23
N THR A 84 15.22 1.00 0.82
CA THR A 84 14.34 0.84 -0.35
C THR A 84 15.17 0.65 -1.61
N VAL A 85 16.17 1.52 -1.84
CA VAL A 85 17.09 1.40 -2.97
C VAL A 85 17.86 0.08 -2.92
N GLY A 86 18.46 -0.28 -1.78
CA GLY A 86 19.22 -1.52 -1.64
C GLY A 86 18.40 -2.79 -1.88
N ARG A 87 17.09 -2.73 -1.62
CA ARG A 87 16.14 -3.83 -1.90
C ARG A 87 15.68 -3.88 -3.34
N LEU A 88 15.40 -2.74 -3.95
CA LEU A 88 14.84 -2.68 -5.31
C LEU A 88 15.89 -2.63 -6.42
N ARG A 89 17.16 -2.34 -6.08
CA ARG A 89 18.26 -2.33 -7.04
C ARG A 89 18.36 -3.67 -7.79
N GLY A 90 18.42 -3.58 -9.11
CA GLY A 90 18.55 -4.75 -10.00
C GLY A 90 17.26 -5.56 -10.18
N THR A 91 16.13 -5.13 -9.60
CA THR A 91 14.86 -5.87 -9.73
C THR A 91 14.09 -5.55 -11.01
N GLY A 92 14.50 -4.48 -11.72
CA GLY A 92 13.90 -4.04 -12.98
C GLY A 92 12.60 -3.26 -12.85
N VAL A 93 12.18 -2.88 -11.65
CA VAL A 93 10.97 -2.07 -11.43
C VAL A 93 11.15 -0.66 -11.98
N SER A 94 10.11 -0.16 -12.65
CA SER A 94 10.07 1.19 -13.25
C SER A 94 9.18 2.17 -12.49
N ALA A 95 8.43 1.71 -11.50
CA ALA A 95 7.57 2.54 -10.66
C ALA A 95 7.57 2.01 -9.23
N VAL A 96 7.55 2.92 -8.28
CA VAL A 96 7.37 2.65 -6.85
C VAL A 96 6.11 3.37 -6.38
N TYR A 97 5.10 2.61 -6.00
CA TYR A 97 3.92 3.14 -5.34
C TYR A 97 4.20 3.38 -3.86
N LEU A 98 3.94 4.58 -3.35
CA LEU A 98 4.12 4.95 -1.95
C LEU A 98 2.77 5.16 -1.25
N ALA A 99 2.42 4.24 -0.35
CA ALA A 99 1.36 4.43 0.63
C ALA A 99 1.95 5.03 1.90
N THR A 100 1.53 6.24 2.27
CA THR A 100 2.09 6.93 3.43
C THR A 100 1.16 8.00 3.98
N ASP A 101 1.26 8.21 5.28
CA ASP A 101 0.71 9.31 6.06
C ASP A 101 1.80 10.32 6.48
N ALA A 102 2.99 10.23 5.86
CA ALA A 102 4.09 11.16 6.06
C ALA A 102 3.70 12.61 5.73
N SER A 103 4.37 13.54 6.41
CA SER A 103 4.25 14.96 6.09
C SER A 103 4.82 15.26 4.68
N PRO A 104 4.36 16.33 4.00
CA PRO A 104 4.91 16.71 2.69
C PRO A 104 6.45 16.88 2.68
N SER A 105 7.03 17.39 3.77
CA SER A 105 8.48 17.56 3.90
C SER A 105 9.24 16.24 3.95
N GLU A 106 8.71 15.24 4.67
CA GLU A 106 9.31 13.90 4.72
C GLU A 106 9.23 13.20 3.36
N ILE A 107 8.12 13.38 2.65
CA ILE A 107 7.95 12.84 1.30
C ILE A 107 8.94 13.48 0.33
N GLN A 108 9.05 14.81 0.34
CA GLN A 108 9.98 15.52 -0.53
C GLN A 108 11.43 15.12 -0.25
N LEU A 109 11.79 14.92 1.02
CA LEU A 109 13.10 14.41 1.39
C LEU A 109 13.32 12.99 0.87
N LEU A 110 12.34 12.10 1.02
CA LEU A 110 12.41 10.73 0.51
C LEU A 110 12.60 10.72 -1.02
N GLU A 111 11.80 11.50 -1.76
CA GLU A 111 11.89 11.63 -3.22
C GLU A 111 13.30 12.02 -3.67
N ARG A 112 13.89 13.04 -3.04
CA ARG A 112 15.26 13.47 -3.36
C ARG A 112 16.30 12.39 -3.08
N LEU A 113 16.21 11.75 -1.91
CA LEU A 113 17.16 10.72 -1.52
C LEU A 113 17.09 9.47 -2.41
N LEU A 114 15.89 9.07 -2.84
CA LEU A 114 15.73 7.94 -3.77
C LEU A 114 16.43 8.22 -5.11
N LEU A 115 16.31 9.45 -5.63
CA LEU A 115 17.00 9.89 -6.85
C LEU A 115 18.52 9.96 -6.67
N GLU A 116 19.00 10.48 -5.54
CA GLU A 116 20.44 10.61 -5.26
C GLU A 116 21.13 9.26 -5.03
N LEU A 117 20.46 8.31 -4.38
CA LEU A 117 21.03 7.01 -4.00
C LEU A 117 21.08 6.01 -5.16
N ASP A 118 20.25 6.20 -6.18
CA ASP A 118 20.30 5.40 -7.40
C ASP A 118 20.03 6.27 -8.65
N PRO A 119 20.98 7.15 -9.04
CA PRO A 119 20.79 8.07 -10.15
C PRO A 119 20.54 7.38 -11.50
N SER A 120 20.92 6.10 -11.60
CA SER A 120 20.73 5.26 -12.77
C SER A 120 19.42 4.47 -12.74
N SER A 121 18.73 4.44 -11.60
CA SER A 121 17.46 3.74 -11.47
C SER A 121 16.32 4.58 -12.04
N PRO A 122 15.55 4.04 -12.99
CA PRO A 122 14.50 4.78 -13.67
C PRO A 122 13.17 4.79 -12.91
N PHE A 123 13.09 4.30 -11.67
CA PHE A 123 11.79 4.18 -11.03
C PHE A 123 11.23 5.52 -10.56
N ILE A 124 10.01 5.84 -11.01
CA ILE A 124 9.26 7.00 -10.57
C ILE A 124 8.54 6.70 -9.25
N LEU A 125 8.52 7.67 -8.34
CA LEU A 125 7.71 7.57 -7.13
C LEU A 125 6.29 8.05 -7.43
N VAL A 126 5.31 7.18 -7.19
CA VAL A 126 3.89 7.43 -7.48
C VAL A 126 3.10 7.34 -6.18
N ARG A 127 2.21 8.32 -5.95
CA ARG A 127 1.30 8.32 -4.81
C ARG A 127 -0.14 8.43 -5.30
N LEU A 128 -1.07 7.90 -4.52
CA LEU A 128 -2.48 8.19 -4.78
C LEU A 128 -2.72 9.69 -4.60
N PRO A 129 -3.28 10.38 -5.60
CA PRO A 129 -3.53 11.81 -5.51
C PRO A 129 -4.56 12.12 -4.42
N THR A 130 -4.53 13.35 -3.93
CA THR A 130 -5.55 13.88 -3.03
C THR A 130 -6.77 14.30 -3.84
N PHE A 131 -7.87 13.57 -3.68
CA PHE A 131 -9.12 13.86 -4.38
C PHE A 131 -9.90 14.95 -3.64
N HIS A 132 -9.65 16.22 -3.96
CA HIS A 132 -10.46 17.34 -3.44
C HIS A 132 -11.66 17.63 -4.37
N LYS A 133 -12.81 17.97 -3.78
CA LYS A 133 -14.00 18.40 -4.54
C LYS A 133 -13.65 19.62 -5.39
N GLY A 134 -13.86 19.52 -6.71
CA GLY A 134 -13.79 20.64 -7.65
C GLY A 134 -12.44 20.86 -8.36
N SER A 135 -11.39 20.10 -8.05
CA SER A 135 -10.08 20.31 -8.68
C SER A 135 -9.26 19.03 -8.73
N SER A 136 -9.56 18.15 -9.67
CA SER A 136 -8.61 17.07 -9.95
C SER A 136 -8.44 16.93 -11.44
N GLU A 137 -7.21 17.17 -11.90
CA GLU A 137 -6.62 16.72 -13.17
C GLU A 137 -6.78 15.22 -13.45
N TYR A 138 -7.57 14.51 -12.63
CA TYR A 138 -7.88 13.10 -12.72
C TYR A 138 -9.37 12.87 -13.04
N GLN A 139 -10.20 13.92 -13.10
CA GLN A 139 -11.63 13.81 -13.42
C GLN A 139 -11.88 13.31 -14.84
N GLN A 140 -10.92 13.37 -15.74
CA GLN A 140 -11.01 12.76 -17.07
C GLN A 140 -11.06 11.23 -17.00
N PHE A 141 -10.59 10.61 -15.91
CA PHE A 141 -10.60 9.18 -15.75
C PHE A 141 -11.95 8.67 -15.21
N PRO A 142 -12.68 7.78 -15.92
CA PRO A 142 -13.98 7.28 -15.48
C PRO A 142 -13.96 6.58 -14.11
N TRP A 143 -12.86 5.89 -13.82
CA TRP A 143 -12.64 5.16 -12.57
C TRP A 143 -12.41 6.09 -11.36
N VAL A 144 -12.00 7.35 -11.58
CA VAL A 144 -11.89 8.36 -10.51
C VAL A 144 -13.25 8.92 -10.15
N ARG A 145 -14.10 9.24 -11.14
CA ARG A 145 -15.43 9.80 -10.89
C ARG A 145 -16.27 8.88 -10.01
N SER A 146 -16.24 7.59 -10.32
CA SER A 146 -16.97 6.57 -9.57
C SER A 146 -16.47 6.46 -8.12
N PHE A 147 -15.16 6.64 -7.91
CA PHE A 147 -14.53 6.59 -6.60
C PHE A 147 -14.81 7.86 -5.74
N GLN A 148 -14.80 9.05 -6.37
CA GLN A 148 -15.04 10.35 -5.73
C GLN A 148 -16.50 10.61 -5.33
N GLN A 149 -17.46 9.82 -5.83
CA GLN A 149 -18.88 9.95 -5.51
C GLN A 149 -19.27 9.42 -4.12
N SER A 150 -18.30 8.89 -3.36
CA SER A 150 -18.50 8.44 -1.98
C SER A 150 -18.35 9.60 -0.99
N ASP A 151 -19.25 9.68 -0.01
CA ASP A 151 -19.30 10.78 0.96
C ASP A 151 -18.03 10.86 1.84
N SER A 152 -17.79 12.05 2.41
CA SER A 152 -16.51 12.47 2.99
C SER A 152 -15.96 11.56 4.10
N HIS A 153 -16.80 10.86 4.86
CA HIS A 153 -16.35 9.92 5.90
C HIS A 153 -16.00 8.53 5.35
N GLU A 154 -16.68 8.07 4.30
CA GLU A 154 -16.34 6.82 3.59
C GLU A 154 -15.08 6.98 2.74
N SER A 155 -14.78 8.21 2.29
CA SER A 155 -13.65 8.51 1.42
C SER A 155 -12.29 8.03 1.99
N GLY A 156 -12.07 8.17 3.30
CA GLY A 156 -10.85 7.71 3.97
C GLY A 156 -10.74 6.18 4.03
N ILE A 157 -11.86 5.51 4.27
CA ILE A 157 -11.94 4.03 4.30
C ILE A 157 -11.70 3.47 2.90
N LEU A 158 -12.40 4.00 1.89
CA LEU A 158 -12.24 3.55 0.51
C LEU A 158 -10.82 3.82 -0.01
N ARG A 159 -10.20 4.94 0.39
CA ARG A 159 -8.78 5.20 0.12
C ARG A 159 -7.90 4.13 0.75
N ALA A 160 -8.04 3.85 2.05
CA ALA A 160 -7.23 2.84 2.71
C ALA A 160 -7.40 1.44 2.08
N ILE A 161 -8.62 1.07 1.68
CA ILE A 161 -8.89 -0.19 0.97
C ILE A 161 -8.21 -0.18 -0.41
N ALA A 162 -8.27 0.94 -1.15
CA ALA A 162 -7.60 1.09 -2.44
C ALA A 162 -6.08 0.97 -2.29
N GLU A 163 -5.47 1.69 -1.33
CA GLU A 163 -4.03 1.65 -1.06
C GLU A 163 -3.56 0.24 -0.72
N LYS A 164 -4.27 -0.48 0.17
CA LYS A 164 -3.97 -1.88 0.48
C LYS A 164 -4.00 -2.77 -0.76
N ASN A 165 -5.00 -2.60 -1.62
CA ASN A 165 -5.14 -3.39 -2.83
C ASN A 165 -4.09 -3.06 -3.89
N ILE A 166 -3.71 -1.79 -4.05
CA ILE A 166 -2.58 -1.38 -4.90
C ILE A 166 -1.29 -2.02 -4.36
N CYS A 167 -1.01 -1.89 -3.07
CA CYS A 167 0.19 -2.51 -2.48
C CYS A 167 0.19 -4.03 -2.61
N ALA A 168 -0.96 -4.69 -2.43
CA ALA A 168 -1.08 -6.13 -2.55
C ALA A 168 -0.89 -6.63 -3.99
N ALA A 169 -1.23 -5.81 -5.00
CA ALA A 169 -1.03 -6.11 -6.42
C ALA A 169 0.41 -5.88 -6.93
N ALA A 170 1.27 -5.25 -6.13
CA ALA A 170 2.65 -4.95 -6.54
C ALA A 170 3.48 -6.21 -6.80
N ARG A 171 4.53 -6.12 -7.59
CA ARG A 171 5.49 -7.23 -7.75
C ARG A 171 6.29 -7.48 -6.47
N TYR A 172 6.70 -6.39 -5.82
CA TYR A 172 7.41 -6.42 -4.54
C TYR A 172 6.76 -5.47 -3.55
N PHE A 173 6.72 -5.85 -2.27
CA PHE A 173 6.15 -5.03 -1.21
C PHE A 173 7.13 -4.83 -0.04
N ILE A 174 7.37 -3.57 0.31
CA ILE A 174 8.17 -3.18 1.48
C ILE A 174 7.24 -2.51 2.49
N GLY A 175 7.06 -3.13 3.66
CA GLY A 175 6.14 -2.66 4.69
C GLY A 175 6.82 -2.01 5.90
N THR A 176 6.11 -1.16 6.63
CA THR A 176 6.58 -0.67 7.93
C THR A 176 6.33 -1.73 9.00
N PRO A 177 7.35 -2.16 9.78
CA PRO A 177 7.17 -3.12 10.86
C PRO A 177 6.16 -2.61 11.89
N ARG A 178 5.41 -3.53 12.51
CA ARG A 178 4.37 -3.24 13.54
C ARG A 178 3.18 -2.39 13.05
N SER A 179 3.08 -2.12 11.75
CA SER A 179 1.88 -1.55 11.17
C SER A 179 0.85 -2.64 10.85
N THR A 180 -0.36 -2.52 11.39
CA THR A 180 -1.49 -3.39 11.02
C THR A 180 -1.80 -3.27 9.53
N PHE A 181 -1.69 -2.08 8.96
CA PHE A 181 -1.84 -1.83 7.53
C PHE A 181 -0.84 -2.66 6.69
N SER A 182 0.46 -2.64 7.05
CA SER A 182 1.45 -3.49 6.38
C SER A 182 1.18 -4.97 6.59
N SER A 183 0.81 -5.38 7.80
CA SER A 183 0.53 -6.77 8.14
C SER A 183 -0.63 -7.33 7.32
N ASP A 184 -1.68 -6.54 7.13
CA ASP A 184 -2.80 -6.89 6.26
C ASP A 184 -2.35 -7.09 4.81
N ILE A 185 -1.50 -6.21 4.28
CA ILE A 185 -0.98 -6.37 2.90
C ILE A 185 -0.15 -7.65 2.76
N PHE A 186 0.70 -7.98 3.73
CA PHE A 186 1.44 -9.25 3.70
C PHE A 186 0.51 -10.45 3.67
N ARG A 187 -0.53 -10.45 4.51
CA ARG A 187 -1.56 -11.50 4.52
C ARG A 187 -2.31 -11.58 3.19
N MET A 188 -2.75 -10.45 2.65
CA MET A 188 -3.40 -10.37 1.33
C MET A 188 -2.52 -10.98 0.23
N ARG A 189 -1.21 -10.68 0.23
CA ARG A 189 -0.26 -11.20 -0.76
C ARG A 189 -0.02 -12.70 -0.62
N GLU A 190 0.00 -13.20 0.61
CA GLU A 190 0.13 -14.62 0.91
C GLU A 190 -1.12 -15.40 0.48
N GLU A 191 -2.31 -14.92 0.83
CA GLU A 191 -3.58 -15.54 0.42
C GLU A 191 -3.79 -15.51 -1.11
N ARG A 192 -3.31 -14.46 -1.78
CA ARG A 192 -3.32 -14.36 -3.25
C ARG A 192 -2.18 -15.13 -3.92
N ASN A 193 -1.27 -15.73 -3.15
CA ASN A 193 -0.09 -16.43 -3.64
C ASN A 193 0.80 -15.58 -4.59
N VAL A 194 0.95 -14.29 -4.26
CA VAL A 194 1.79 -13.33 -5.00
C VAL A 194 2.96 -12.80 -4.18
N ARG A 195 3.19 -13.38 -3.00
CA ARG A 195 4.29 -12.99 -2.11
C ARG A 195 5.64 -13.31 -2.75
N SER A 196 6.52 -12.33 -2.77
CA SER A 196 7.88 -12.46 -3.31
C SER A 196 8.91 -12.66 -2.20
N SER A 197 10.07 -13.26 -2.53
CA SER A 197 11.24 -13.30 -1.64
C SER A 197 11.85 -11.92 -1.36
N ILE A 198 11.53 -10.90 -2.18
CA ILE A 198 11.94 -9.51 -1.95
C ILE A 198 11.01 -8.83 -0.93
N ASP A 199 9.80 -9.35 -0.71
CA ASP A 199 8.85 -8.75 0.21
C ASP A 199 9.40 -8.76 1.64
N THR A 200 9.41 -7.61 2.30
CA THR A 200 10.10 -7.46 3.59
C THR A 200 9.61 -6.26 4.38
N PHE A 201 9.87 -6.25 5.69
CA PHE A 201 9.68 -5.03 6.47
C PHE A 201 10.93 -4.13 6.40
N ILE A 202 10.72 -2.83 6.39
CA ILE A 202 11.80 -1.84 6.47
C ILE A 202 12.67 -2.15 7.70
N GLY A 203 13.99 -2.19 7.51
CA GLY A 203 14.96 -2.47 8.57
C GLY A 203 15.28 -3.95 8.78
N GLN A 204 14.56 -4.88 8.13
CA GLN A 204 14.93 -6.30 8.20
C GLN A 204 16.19 -6.57 7.36
N PRO A 205 17.18 -7.33 7.86
CA PRO A 205 18.37 -7.68 7.09
C PRO A 205 18.04 -8.51 5.85
N LYS A 206 18.89 -8.45 4.81
CA LYS A 206 18.83 -9.42 3.70
C LYS A 206 19.26 -10.78 4.28
N ILE A 207 18.39 -11.78 4.16
CA ILE A 207 18.71 -13.18 4.45
C ILE A 207 19.54 -13.70 3.28
#